data_AF-A0A972TK96-F1
#
_entry.id   AF-A0A972TK96-F1
#
_cell.length_a   1.000
_cell.length_b   1.000
_cell.length_c   1.000
_cell.angle_alpha   90.00
_cell.angle_beta   90.00
_cell.angle_gamma   90.00
#
_symmetry.space_group_name_H-M   'P 1'
#
loop_
_entity.id
_entity.type
_entity.pdbx_description
1 polymer ?
#
loop_
_entity_poly.entity_id
_entity_poly.type
_entity_poly.pdbx_seq_one_letter_code
_entity_poly.pdbx_strand_id
1 'polypeptide(L)'
;YRLMAEKTADLVCGRLGVTSPCRTRELPLSMNDENRWVMAGLSPQQWLQHKSTNDALLCECEMVPISAVRQIIDHLSSHGASVDLNTIRLRSRLGKGPCQGAFCGLRTIAYLYETGEVEFDEGLDQMRSFLDRRWKGLRPVLWGAQLVQEQLQEAIHCGLLNLEL
;
A
#
# COMPACT_ATOMS: atom_id res chain seq x y z
N TYR A 1 -5.94 16.91 -9.27
CA TYR A 1 -5.13 17.91 -8.55
C TYR A 1 -4.26 18.80 -9.45
N ARG A 2 -3.87 18.38 -10.68
CA ARG A 2 -2.99 19.14 -11.59
C ARG A 2 -3.35 20.63 -11.78
N LEU A 3 -4.57 20.95 -12.20
CA LEU A 3 -4.99 22.33 -12.48
C LEU A 3 -4.97 23.21 -11.21
N MET A 4 -5.30 22.65 -10.05
CA MET A 4 -5.18 23.36 -8.78
C MET A 4 -3.71 23.67 -8.47
N ALA A 5 -2.81 22.72 -8.65
CA ALA A 5 -1.37 22.93 -8.46
C ALA A 5 -0.79 23.97 -9.44
N GLU A 6 -1.24 23.96 -10.70
CA GLU A 6 -0.91 24.99 -11.70
C GLU A 6 -1.33 26.38 -11.21
N LYS A 7 -2.59 26.56 -10.78
CA LYS A 7 -3.07 27.87 -10.30
C LYS A 7 -2.34 28.34 -9.04
N THR A 8 -2.02 27.42 -8.13
CA THR A 8 -1.20 27.75 -6.96
C THR A 8 0.20 28.18 -7.37
N ALA A 9 0.84 27.46 -8.30
CA ALA A 9 2.16 27.79 -8.81
C ALA A 9 2.18 29.12 -9.57
N ASP A 10 1.16 29.42 -10.38
CA ASP A 10 1.01 30.69 -11.10
C ASP A 10 1.07 31.89 -10.13
N LEU A 11 0.37 31.80 -8.98
CA LEU A 11 0.39 32.83 -7.94
C LEU A 11 1.77 33.00 -7.28
N VAL A 12 2.47 31.89 -7.03
CA VAL A 12 3.82 31.91 -6.44
C VAL A 12 4.84 32.47 -7.44
N CYS A 13 4.81 32.01 -8.69
CA CYS A 13 5.67 32.50 -9.77
C CYS A 13 5.49 33.99 -10.02
N GLY A 14 4.25 34.49 -10.00
CA GLY A 14 3.96 35.92 -10.11
C GLY A 14 4.62 36.77 -9.02
N ARG A 15 4.72 36.26 -7.78
CA ARG A 15 5.40 36.96 -6.67
C ARG A 15 6.93 36.88 -6.76
N LEU A 16 7.46 35.79 -7.32
CA LEU A 16 8.89 35.57 -7.49
C LEU A 16 9.45 36.16 -8.80
N GLY A 17 8.60 36.77 -9.64
CA GLY A 17 9.00 37.32 -10.94
C GLY A 17 9.34 36.24 -11.98
N VAL A 18 8.90 35.00 -11.77
CA VAL A 18 9.12 33.88 -12.70
C VAL A 18 8.02 33.89 -13.77
N THR A 19 8.41 34.00 -15.04
CA THR A 19 7.47 34.08 -16.19
C THR A 19 7.40 32.79 -17.02
N SER A 20 8.07 31.73 -16.59
CA SER A 20 8.07 30.45 -17.31
C SER A 20 6.66 29.83 -17.36
N PRO A 21 6.18 29.39 -18.54
CA PRO A 21 4.85 28.80 -18.68
C PRO A 21 4.76 27.43 -18.01
N CYS A 22 3.58 27.09 -17.47
CA CYS A 22 3.33 25.78 -16.88
C CYS A 22 3.35 24.67 -17.95
N ARG A 23 4.15 23.63 -17.74
CA ARG A 23 4.27 22.47 -18.66
C ARG A 23 3.63 21.19 -18.13
N THR A 24 2.96 21.24 -16.97
CA THR A 24 2.43 20.04 -16.29
C THR A 24 1.33 19.30 -17.06
N ARG A 25 0.74 19.94 -18.07
CA ARG A 25 -0.23 19.30 -18.98
C ARG A 25 0.44 18.38 -20.00
N GLU A 26 1.67 18.69 -20.38
CA GLU A 26 2.39 18.04 -21.48
C GLU A 26 3.45 17.06 -20.95
N LEU A 27 4.07 17.39 -19.82
CA LEU A 27 5.10 16.55 -19.21
C LEU A 27 4.44 15.42 -18.43
N PRO A 28 4.61 14.15 -18.86
CA PRO A 28 4.12 13.03 -18.07
C PRO A 28 4.88 12.96 -16.76
N LEU A 29 4.21 12.45 -15.72
CA LEU A 29 4.92 12.05 -14.51
C LEU A 29 5.89 10.91 -14.87
N SER A 30 7.06 10.90 -14.23
CA SER A 30 7.95 9.74 -14.32
C SER A 30 7.21 8.52 -13.77
N MET A 31 6.82 7.63 -14.67
CA MET A 31 6.34 6.30 -14.31
C MET A 31 7.55 5.50 -13.86
N ASN A 32 7.83 5.52 -12.58
CA ASN A 32 8.81 4.61 -12.04
C ASN A 32 8.18 3.22 -11.90
N ASP A 33 8.96 2.18 -12.19
CA ASP A 33 8.47 0.79 -12.23
C ASP A 33 7.88 0.32 -10.90
N GLU A 34 8.29 0.86 -9.75
CA GLU A 34 7.75 0.47 -8.44
C GLU A 34 6.30 0.93 -8.21
N ASN A 35 5.86 2.01 -8.86
CA ASN A 35 4.50 2.53 -8.67
C ASN A 35 3.47 1.75 -9.47
N ARG A 36 3.90 0.87 -10.38
CA ARG A 36 2.99 0.06 -11.19
C ARG A 36 2.10 -0.84 -10.32
N TRP A 37 2.60 -1.27 -9.16
CA TRP A 37 1.91 -2.17 -8.25
C TRP A 37 0.64 -1.59 -7.62
N VAL A 38 0.37 -0.29 -7.76
CA VAL A 38 -0.92 0.31 -7.34
C VAL A 38 -2.04 0.13 -8.37
N MET A 39 -1.69 -0.19 -9.61
CA MET A 39 -2.63 -0.27 -10.73
C MET A 39 -3.53 -1.50 -10.60
N ALA A 40 -4.84 -1.28 -10.57
CA ALA A 40 -5.82 -2.37 -10.52
C ALA A 40 -5.68 -3.29 -11.73
N GLY A 41 -5.66 -4.60 -11.49
CA GLY A 41 -5.54 -5.61 -12.55
C GLY A 41 -4.10 -5.88 -13.04
N LEU A 42 -3.13 -5.01 -12.72
CA LEU A 42 -1.75 -5.23 -13.17
C LEU A 42 -1.10 -6.44 -12.47
N SER A 43 -1.19 -6.53 -11.14
CA SER A 43 -0.59 -7.63 -10.39
C SER A 43 -1.13 -9.01 -10.82
N PRO A 44 -2.46 -9.19 -11.01
CA PRO A 44 -3.01 -10.38 -11.66
C PRO A 44 -2.40 -10.71 -13.03
N GLN A 45 -2.30 -9.72 -13.92
CA GLN A 45 -1.74 -9.91 -15.27
C GLN A 45 -0.27 -10.34 -15.21
N GLN A 46 0.53 -9.66 -14.39
CA GLN A 46 1.96 -9.95 -14.24
C GLN A 46 2.19 -11.33 -13.61
N TRP A 47 1.41 -11.69 -12.57
CA TRP A 47 1.52 -13.01 -11.94
C TRP A 47 1.15 -14.15 -12.89
N LEU A 48 0.13 -13.96 -13.75
CA LEU A 48 -0.24 -14.94 -14.77
C LEU A 48 0.85 -15.12 -15.83
N GLN A 49 1.53 -14.04 -16.22
CA GLN A 49 2.60 -14.06 -17.22
C GLN A 49 3.90 -14.66 -16.68
N HIS A 50 4.21 -14.43 -15.40
CA HIS A 50 5.46 -14.83 -14.75
C HIS A 50 5.19 -15.79 -13.59
N LYS A 51 4.61 -16.95 -13.89
CA LYS A 51 4.29 -17.96 -12.89
C LYS A 51 5.55 -18.68 -12.43
N SER A 52 6.24 -18.10 -11.45
CA SER A 52 7.33 -18.76 -10.72
C SER A 52 6.75 -19.50 -9.53
N THR A 53 7.08 -20.79 -9.37
CA THR A 53 6.70 -21.56 -8.17
C THR A 53 7.33 -21.00 -6.90
N ASN A 54 8.40 -20.21 -7.02
CA ASN A 54 9.14 -19.65 -5.89
C ASN A 54 8.69 -18.21 -5.53
N ASP A 55 7.66 -17.67 -6.19
CA ASP A 55 7.14 -16.32 -5.93
C ASP A 55 5.70 -16.39 -5.39
N ALA A 56 5.61 -16.67 -4.08
CA ALA A 56 4.34 -16.82 -3.40
C ALA A 56 3.55 -15.50 -3.33
N LEU A 57 2.22 -15.60 -3.27
CA LEU A 57 1.36 -14.44 -3.07
C LEU A 57 1.28 -14.06 -1.59
N LEU A 58 1.65 -12.82 -1.27
CA LEU A 58 1.38 -12.24 0.05
C LEU A 58 -0.07 -11.78 0.16
N CYS A 59 -0.68 -11.34 -0.95
CA CYS A 59 -2.09 -10.97 -1.01
C CYS A 59 -2.78 -11.65 -2.20
N GLU A 60 -3.67 -12.61 -1.95
CA GLU A 60 -4.44 -13.29 -3.00
C GLU A 60 -5.54 -12.40 -3.56
N CYS A 61 -6.18 -11.59 -2.71
CA CYS A 61 -7.30 -10.73 -3.10
C CYS A 61 -6.92 -9.73 -4.20
N GLU A 62 -5.67 -9.28 -4.21
CA GLU A 62 -5.14 -8.30 -5.18
C GLU A 62 -3.95 -8.86 -5.97
N MET A 63 -3.70 -10.17 -5.82
CA MET A 63 -2.62 -10.93 -6.46
C MET A 63 -1.24 -10.27 -6.37
N VAL A 64 -0.86 -9.84 -5.15
CA VAL A 64 0.45 -9.21 -4.88
C VAL A 64 1.47 -10.28 -4.46
N PRO A 65 2.50 -10.56 -5.28
CA PRO A 65 3.55 -11.53 -4.97
C PRO A 65 4.64 -10.96 -4.03
N ILE A 66 5.48 -11.84 -3.48
CA ILE A 66 6.68 -11.46 -2.72
C ILE A 66 7.59 -10.57 -3.54
N SER A 67 7.81 -10.89 -4.82
CA SER A 67 8.68 -10.11 -5.70
C SER A 67 8.24 -8.65 -5.87
N ALA A 68 6.93 -8.39 -5.80
CA ALA A 68 6.38 -7.03 -5.84
C ALA A 68 6.71 -6.26 -4.57
N VAL A 69 6.54 -6.89 -3.40
CA VAL A 69 6.89 -6.26 -2.11
C VAL A 69 8.40 -6.03 -2.03
N ARG A 70 9.22 -6.98 -2.46
CA ARG A 70 10.68 -6.82 -2.51
C ARG A 70 11.11 -5.63 -3.41
N GLN A 71 10.53 -5.50 -4.61
CA GLN A 71 10.80 -4.35 -5.48
C GLN A 71 10.48 -3.01 -4.80
N ILE A 72 9.41 -2.97 -3.99
CA ILE A 72 9.04 -1.77 -3.24
C ILE A 72 10.07 -1.52 -2.13
N ILE A 73 10.50 -2.55 -1.39
CA ILE A 73 11.51 -2.44 -0.33
C ILE A 73 12.83 -1.93 -0.92
N ASP A 74 13.36 -2.56 -1.97
CA ASP A 74 14.62 -2.17 -2.62
C ASP A 74 14.59 -0.69 -3.06
N HIS A 75 13.45 -0.23 -3.58
CA HIS A 75 13.26 1.16 -3.95
C HIS A 75 13.25 2.10 -2.73
N LEU A 76 12.55 1.75 -1.66
CA LEU A 76 12.51 2.56 -0.44
C LEU A 76 13.90 2.69 0.18
N SER A 77 14.62 1.57 0.31
CA SER A 77 15.95 1.51 0.91
C SER A 77 16.97 2.33 0.10
N SER A 78 16.91 2.28 -1.24
CA SER A 78 17.79 3.10 -2.10
C SER A 78 17.53 4.62 -2.01
N HIS A 79 16.36 5.03 -1.51
CA HIS A 79 16.00 6.44 -1.33
C HIS A 79 16.02 6.87 0.15
N GLY A 80 16.51 6.01 1.05
CA GLY A 80 16.55 6.29 2.49
C GLY A 80 15.17 6.48 3.14
N ALA A 81 14.11 5.90 2.54
CA ALA A 81 12.76 5.95 3.06
C ALA A 81 12.52 4.76 4.01
N SER A 82 11.68 4.96 5.03
CA SER A 82 11.31 3.89 5.96
C SER A 82 10.53 2.78 5.26
N VAL A 83 10.89 1.52 5.57
CA VAL A 83 10.14 0.34 5.14
C VAL A 83 9.14 -0.01 6.24
N ASP A 84 7.86 0.15 5.93
CA ASP A 84 6.77 -0.25 6.83
C ASP A 84 5.58 -0.77 6.04
N LEU A 85 4.71 -1.54 6.71
CA LEU A 85 3.53 -2.15 6.13
C LEU A 85 2.60 -1.14 5.44
N ASN A 86 2.44 0.05 6.00
CA ASN A 86 1.59 1.09 5.41
C ASN A 86 2.24 1.73 4.19
N THR A 87 3.56 1.89 4.18
CA THR A 87 4.34 2.40 3.05
C THR A 87 4.27 1.42 1.87
N ILE A 88 4.32 0.11 2.14
CA ILE A 88 4.08 -0.96 1.15
C ILE A 88 2.64 -0.92 0.64
N ARG A 89 1.65 -0.75 1.52
CA ARG A 89 0.23 -0.61 1.16
C ARG A 89 -0.03 0.61 0.26
N LEU A 90 0.66 1.71 0.48
CA LEU A 90 0.52 2.92 -0.34
C LEU A 90 1.07 2.71 -1.75
N ARG A 91 2.12 1.89 -1.90
CA ARG A 91 2.82 1.61 -3.18
C ARG A 91 2.35 0.33 -3.88
N SER A 92 1.42 -0.41 -3.29
CA SER A 92 0.83 -1.61 -3.89
C SER A 92 -0.69 -1.64 -3.72
N ARG A 93 -1.31 -2.75 -4.14
CA ARG A 93 -2.72 -3.05 -3.84
C ARG A 93 -2.92 -3.90 -2.60
N LEU A 94 -1.85 -4.24 -1.88
CA LEU A 94 -1.92 -4.97 -0.61
C LEU A 94 -2.92 -4.29 0.33
N GLY A 95 -3.80 -5.10 0.94
CA GLY A 95 -4.81 -4.61 1.87
C GLY A 95 -5.94 -3.77 1.27
N LYS A 96 -6.04 -3.67 -0.07
CA LYS A 96 -7.11 -2.94 -0.76
C LYS A 96 -8.21 -3.85 -1.33
N GLY A 97 -7.96 -5.16 -1.34
CA GLY A 97 -8.93 -6.16 -1.78
C GLY A 97 -10.08 -6.33 -0.78
N PRO A 98 -11.08 -7.18 -1.10
CA PRO A 98 -12.26 -7.39 -0.28
C PRO A 98 -11.87 -7.57 1.18
N CYS A 99 -10.96 -8.50 1.51
CA CYS A 99 -10.52 -8.81 2.88
C CYS A 99 -9.88 -7.65 3.69
N GLN A 100 -9.71 -6.45 3.13
CA GLN A 100 -9.11 -5.25 3.75
C GLN A 100 -7.75 -5.47 4.45
N GLY A 101 -7.05 -6.55 4.10
CA GLY A 101 -5.76 -6.88 4.71
C GLY A 101 -5.80 -7.87 5.86
N ALA A 102 -6.94 -8.51 6.13
CA ALA A 102 -7.10 -9.54 7.15
C ALA A 102 -6.01 -10.62 7.10
N PHE A 103 -5.73 -11.11 5.89
CA PHE A 103 -4.78 -12.18 5.64
C PHE A 103 -3.39 -11.66 5.26
N CYS A 104 -3.34 -10.68 4.35
CA CYS A 104 -2.05 -10.23 3.80
C CYS A 104 -1.27 -9.32 4.76
N GLY A 105 -1.92 -8.65 5.72
CA GLY A 105 -1.25 -7.81 6.71
C GLY A 105 -0.26 -8.64 7.53
N LEU A 106 -0.74 -9.71 8.16
CA LEU A 106 0.08 -10.62 8.96
C LEU A 106 1.21 -11.25 8.13
N ARG A 107 0.89 -11.77 6.94
CA ARG A 107 1.90 -12.42 6.09
C ARG A 107 2.99 -11.48 5.62
N THR A 108 2.64 -10.22 5.37
CA THR A 108 3.61 -9.21 4.97
C THR A 108 4.47 -8.79 6.15
N ILE A 109 3.91 -8.62 7.34
CA ILE A 109 4.70 -8.39 8.55
C ILE A 109 5.65 -9.56 8.81
N ALA A 110 5.17 -10.81 8.70
CA ALA A 110 6.03 -11.98 8.83
C ALA A 110 7.19 -11.97 7.80
N TYR A 111 6.89 -11.63 6.54
CA TYR A 111 7.92 -11.46 5.52
C TYR A 111 8.94 -10.36 5.88
N LEU A 112 8.49 -9.23 6.44
CA LEU A 112 9.38 -8.15 6.87
C LEU A 112 10.29 -8.56 8.03
N TYR A 113 9.79 -9.38 8.96
CA TYR A 113 10.64 -10.00 9.98
C TYR A 113 11.67 -10.95 9.36
N GLU A 114 11.26 -11.80 8.41
CA GLU A 114 12.16 -12.73 7.71
C GLU A 114 13.29 -12.01 6.95
N THR A 115 13.01 -10.82 6.40
CA THR A 115 14.00 -10.02 5.67
C THR A 115 14.77 -9.05 6.55
N GLY A 116 14.50 -8.97 7.86
CA GLY A 116 15.17 -8.06 8.78
C GLY A 116 14.80 -6.58 8.62
N GLU A 117 13.64 -6.29 8.01
CA GLU A 117 13.12 -4.93 7.84
C GLU A 117 12.33 -4.45 9.07
N VAL A 118 11.97 -5.38 9.96
CA VAL A 118 11.20 -5.15 11.17
C VAL A 118 11.81 -6.00 12.27
N GLU A 119 12.00 -5.41 13.46
CA GLU A 119 12.55 -6.11 14.62
C GLU A 119 11.65 -5.96 15.85
N PHE A 120 11.85 -6.83 16.86
CA PHE A 120 11.15 -6.77 18.14
C PHE A 120 9.62 -6.62 17.99
N ASP A 121 9.02 -5.64 18.67
CA ASP A 121 7.58 -5.39 18.69
C ASP A 121 7.10 -4.45 17.55
N GLU A 122 8.00 -4.00 16.66
CA GLU A 122 7.66 -3.06 15.60
C GLU A 122 6.57 -3.61 14.66
N GLY A 123 6.59 -4.91 14.39
CA GLY A 123 5.59 -5.55 13.53
C GLY A 123 4.19 -5.53 14.14
N LEU A 124 4.09 -5.65 15.47
CA LEU A 124 2.80 -5.52 16.18
C LEU A 124 2.28 -4.10 16.10
N ASP A 125 3.13 -3.10 16.30
CA ASP A 125 2.73 -1.68 16.21
C ASP A 125 2.33 -1.28 14.78
N GLN A 126 3.07 -1.77 13.77
CA GLN A 126 2.70 -1.59 12.38
C GLN A 126 1.36 -2.26 12.05
N MET A 127 1.10 -3.46 12.58
CA MET A 127 -0.17 -4.16 12.39
C MET A 127 -1.33 -3.39 13.03
N ARG A 128 -1.19 -2.93 14.28
CA ARG A 128 -2.19 -2.07 14.95
C ARG A 128 -2.49 -0.82 14.12
N SER A 129 -1.43 -0.12 13.69
CA SER A 129 -1.57 1.09 12.87
C SER A 129 -2.21 0.82 11.51
N PHE A 130 -1.93 -0.34 10.92
CA PHE A 130 -2.54 -0.75 9.66
C PHE A 130 -4.04 -1.01 9.82
N LEU A 131 -4.45 -1.75 10.86
CA LEU A 131 -5.84 -2.09 11.15
C LEU A 131 -6.66 -0.85 11.53
N ASP A 132 -6.14 0.04 12.37
CA ASP A 132 -6.82 1.31 12.72
C ASP A 132 -7.12 2.15 11.47
N ARG A 133 -6.19 2.21 10.52
CA ARG A 133 -6.41 2.91 9.23
C ARG A 133 -7.45 2.21 8.35
N ARG A 134 -7.61 0.88 8.44
CA ARG A 134 -8.67 0.14 7.72
C ARG A 134 -10.03 0.37 8.35
N TRP A 135 -10.10 0.26 9.68
CA TRP A 135 -11.29 0.54 10.46
C TRP A 135 -11.86 1.93 10.17
N LYS A 136 -11.01 2.97 10.14
CA LYS A 136 -11.42 4.34 9.79
C LYS A 136 -12.10 4.45 8.43
N GLY A 137 -11.67 3.66 7.45
CA GLY A 137 -12.26 3.62 6.12
C GLY A 137 -13.53 2.77 6.03
N LEU A 138 -13.61 1.70 6.82
CA LEU A 138 -14.73 0.76 6.79
C LEU A 138 -15.92 1.23 7.63
N ARG A 139 -15.67 1.83 8.79
CA ARG A 139 -16.70 2.24 9.77
C ARG A 139 -17.89 2.99 9.16
N PRO A 140 -17.73 3.95 8.21
CA PRO A 140 -18.86 4.66 7.62
C PRO A 140 -19.78 3.79 6.74
N VAL A 141 -19.30 2.61 6.31
CA VAL A 141 -20.01 1.70 5.39
C VAL A 141 -20.21 0.31 6.01
N LEU A 142 -20.18 0.23 7.34
CA LEU A 142 -20.25 -1.03 8.07
C LEU A 142 -21.69 -1.57 8.17
N TRP A 143 -22.20 -2.10 7.07
CA TRP A 143 -23.53 -2.71 6.98
C TRP A 143 -23.54 -3.80 5.90
N GLY A 144 -24.51 -4.72 5.96
CA GLY A 144 -24.63 -5.81 4.98
C GLY A 144 -23.38 -6.69 4.91
N ALA A 145 -22.88 -6.95 3.70
CA ALA A 145 -21.72 -7.82 3.47
C ALA A 145 -20.43 -7.30 4.14
N GLN A 146 -20.28 -5.98 4.24
CA GLN A 146 -19.12 -5.35 4.88
C GLN A 146 -19.06 -5.68 6.38
N LEU A 147 -20.21 -5.73 7.06
CA LEU A 147 -20.28 -6.09 8.48
C LEU A 147 -19.92 -7.57 8.70
N VAL A 148 -20.40 -8.47 7.84
CA VAL A 148 -20.05 -9.91 7.91
C VAL A 148 -18.54 -10.09 7.73
N GLN A 149 -17.95 -9.37 6.78
CA GLN A 149 -16.52 -9.44 6.55
C GLN A 149 -15.70 -8.86 7.71
N GLU A 150 -16.22 -7.82 8.36
CA GLU A 150 -15.57 -7.26 9.55
C GLU A 150 -15.59 -8.23 10.73
N GLN A 151 -16.67 -8.98 10.94
CA GLN A 151 -16.69 -10.03 11.97
C GLN A 151 -15.60 -11.08 11.74
N LEU A 152 -15.32 -11.43 10.48
CA LEU A 152 -14.20 -12.32 10.16
C LEU A 152 -12.85 -11.65 10.44
N GLN A 153 -12.71 -10.35 10.13
CA GLN A 153 -11.49 -9.59 10.44
C GLN A 153 -11.23 -9.52 11.94
N GLU A 154 -12.25 -9.20 12.72
CA GLU A 154 -12.20 -9.13 14.17
C GLU A 154 -11.83 -10.50 14.78
N ALA A 155 -12.45 -11.59 14.33
CA ALA A 155 -12.09 -12.94 14.77
C ALA A 155 -10.62 -13.30 14.47
N ILE A 156 -10.08 -12.88 13.32
CA ILE A 156 -8.67 -13.09 12.98
C ILE A 156 -7.76 -12.20 13.83
N HIS A 157 -8.07 -10.91 13.97
CA HIS A 157 -7.15 -9.96 14.60
C HIS A 157 -7.17 -10.03 16.13
N CYS A 158 -8.35 -10.11 16.72
CA CYS A 158 -8.50 -10.25 18.18
C CYS A 158 -8.23 -11.70 18.59
N GLY A 159 -8.87 -12.67 17.93
CA GLY A 159 -8.81 -14.08 18.34
C GLY A 159 -7.47 -14.78 18.08
N LEU A 160 -6.80 -14.51 16.95
CA LEU A 160 -5.52 -15.15 16.61
C LEU A 160 -4.31 -14.33 17.06
N LEU A 161 -4.37 -13.00 16.91
CA LEU A 161 -3.20 -12.13 17.11
C LEU A 161 -3.22 -11.39 18.46
N ASN A 162 -4.27 -11.53 19.26
CA ASN A 162 -4.47 -10.79 20.51
C ASN A 162 -4.28 -9.26 20.32
N LEU A 163 -4.72 -8.72 19.18
CA LEU A 163 -4.66 -7.29 18.87
C LEU A 163 -5.91 -6.54 19.33
N GLU A 164 -6.50 -6.98 20.45
CA GLU A 164 -7.60 -6.26 21.09
C GLU A 164 -7.14 -4.83 21.45
N LEU A 165 -7.96 -3.84 21.11
CA LEU A 165 -7.71 -2.42 21.33
C LEU A 165 -8.21 -1.96 22.70
#